data_AF-A0AA90VE08-F1
#
_entry.id   AF-A0AA90VE08-F1
#
_cell.length_a   1.000
_cell.length_b   1.000
_cell.length_c   1.000
_cell.angle_alpha   90.00
_cell.angle_beta   90.00
_cell.angle_gamma   90.00
#
_symmetry.space_group_name_H-M   'P 1'
#
loop_
_entity.id
_entity.type
_entity.pdbx_description
1 polymer ?
#
loop_
_entity_poly.entity_id
_entity_poly.type
_entity_poly.pdbx_seq_one_letter_code
_entity_poly.pdbx_strand_id
1 'polypeptide(L)'
;MQKSLDAWCANLGYKDSTVNMLTLSRTLCISKDELSVFFDQYLKTTFRIWLGDIRFNAAKKMMLEFPDYSNDIISAECGFSARTYLYRIFKSKEGCTPTEWREENTRKTHNKRE
;
A
#
# COMPACT_ATOMS: atom_id res chain seq x y z
N MET A 1 8.70 13.55 12.65
CA MET A 1 8.31 13.09 11.30
C MET A 1 7.75 11.67 11.29
N GLN A 2 8.48 10.64 11.75
CA GLN A 2 7.97 9.25 11.76
C GLN A 2 6.58 9.12 12.41
N LYS A 3 6.40 9.60 13.65
CA LYS A 3 5.10 9.60 14.33
C LYS A 3 3.98 10.28 13.54
N SER A 4 4.30 11.33 12.78
CA SER A 4 3.33 12.04 11.94
C SER A 4 2.91 11.20 10.74
N LEU A 5 3.85 10.51 10.10
CA LEU A 5 3.57 9.55 9.02
C LEU A 5 2.77 8.35 9.55
N ASP A 6 3.13 7.83 10.73
CA ASP A 6 2.42 6.72 11.37
C ASP A 6 0.97 7.11 11.68
N ALA A 7 0.75 8.29 12.28
CA ALA A 7 -0.58 8.82 12.56
C ALA A 7 -1.38 9.05 11.26
N TRP A 8 -0.74 9.56 10.21
CA TRP A 8 -1.38 9.71 8.91
C TRP A 8 -1.79 8.36 8.29
N CYS A 9 -0.94 7.33 8.42
CA CYS A 9 -1.28 5.97 7.98
C CYS A 9 -2.42 5.37 8.82
N ALA A 10 -2.39 5.57 10.14
CA ALA A 10 -3.44 5.11 11.05
C ALA A 10 -4.80 5.73 10.73
N ASN A 11 -4.81 6.98 10.27
CA ASN A 11 -6.00 7.69 9.79
C ASN A 11 -6.34 7.38 8.32
N LEU A 12 -5.79 6.29 7.76
CA LEU A 12 -6.09 5.81 6.41
C LEU A 12 -5.77 6.81 5.30
N GLY A 13 -4.86 7.76 5.53
CA GLY A 13 -4.52 8.80 4.54
C GLY A 13 -4.01 8.22 3.20
N TYR A 14 -3.44 7.02 3.21
CA TYR A 14 -2.98 6.33 2.00
C TYR A 14 -4.12 5.91 1.05
N LYS A 15 -5.38 5.86 1.51
CA LYS A 15 -6.54 5.49 0.68
C LYS A 15 -6.88 6.53 -0.38
N ASP A 16 -6.53 7.80 -0.18
CA ASP A 16 -6.75 8.83 -1.19
C ASP A 16 -5.77 8.66 -2.36
N SER A 17 -6.29 8.22 -3.50
CA SER A 17 -5.52 7.96 -4.72
C SER A 17 -4.83 9.21 -5.30
N THR A 18 -5.26 10.41 -4.92
CA THR A 18 -4.70 11.69 -5.38
C THR A 18 -3.51 12.17 -4.55
N VAL A 19 -3.22 11.50 -3.43
CA VAL A 19 -2.12 11.85 -2.52
C VAL A 19 -0.78 11.87 -3.26
N ASN A 20 -0.05 12.96 -3.04
CA ASN A 20 1.30 13.18 -3.54
C ASN A 20 2.14 13.93 -2.49
N MET A 21 3.42 14.16 -2.76
CA MET A 21 4.33 14.82 -1.80
C MET A 21 3.81 16.21 -1.34
N LEU A 22 3.14 16.95 -2.22
CA LEU A 22 2.60 18.28 -1.88
C LEU A 22 1.38 18.16 -0.96
N THR A 23 0.45 17.25 -1.24
CA THR A 23 -0.74 17.09 -0.38
C THR A 23 -0.37 16.49 0.97
N LEU A 24 0.61 15.57 1.03
CA LEU A 24 1.16 15.06 2.28
C LEU A 24 1.83 16.18 3.10
N SER A 25 2.67 16.99 2.47
CA SER A 25 3.35 18.14 3.09
C SER A 25 2.34 19.08 3.78
N ARG A 26 1.26 19.44 3.08
CA ARG A 26 0.18 20.27 3.63
C ARG A 26 -0.54 19.59 4.79
N THR A 27 -0.82 18.30 4.67
CA THR A 27 -1.54 17.53 5.70
C THR A 27 -0.74 17.43 7.00
N LEU A 28 0.59 17.28 6.89
CA LEU A 28 1.48 17.12 8.04
C LEU A 28 2.03 18.44 8.58
N CYS A 29 1.82 19.56 7.88
CA CYS A 29 2.49 20.84 8.13
C CYS A 29 4.03 20.70 8.15
N ILE A 30 4.59 19.90 7.24
CA ILE A 30 6.03 19.67 7.07
C ILE A 30 6.41 20.02 5.65
N SER A 31 7.53 20.69 5.41
CA SER A 31 7.93 21.06 4.06
C SER A 31 8.23 19.84 3.17
N LYS A 32 8.10 20.00 1.85
CA LYS A 32 8.45 18.94 0.89
C LYS A 32 9.93 18.56 0.98
N ASP A 33 10.80 19.52 1.29
CA ASP A 33 12.24 19.29 1.33
C ASP A 33 12.62 18.45 2.55
N GLU A 34 12.06 18.78 3.72
CA GLU A 34 12.25 17.97 4.93
C GLU A 34 11.68 16.55 4.74
N LEU A 35 10.50 16.41 4.13
CA LEU A 35 9.95 15.08 3.80
C LEU A 35 10.87 14.31 2.85
N SER A 36 11.40 14.96 1.82
CA SER A 36 12.28 14.33 0.84
C SER A 36 13.57 13.85 1.49
N VAL A 37 14.21 14.69 2.31
CA VAL A 37 15.38 14.32 3.11
C VAL A 37 15.05 13.16 4.04
N PHE A 38 13.88 13.16 4.68
CA PHE A 38 13.48 12.09 5.58
C PHE A 38 13.30 10.75 4.87
N PHE A 39 12.58 10.74 3.74
CA PHE A 39 12.39 9.53 2.94
C PHE A 39 13.72 8.95 2.46
N ASP A 40 14.61 9.80 1.94
CA ASP A 40 15.89 9.37 1.39
C ASP A 40 16.88 8.94 2.48
N GLN A 41 17.10 9.79 3.49
CA GLN A 41 18.18 9.57 4.46
C GLN A 41 17.79 8.59 5.57
N TYR A 42 16.53 8.57 6.00
CA TYR A 42 16.10 7.79 7.17
C TYR A 42 15.31 6.55 6.76
N LEU A 43 14.38 6.67 5.81
CA LEU A 43 13.59 5.53 5.33
C LEU A 43 14.25 4.78 4.16
N LYS A 44 15.35 5.30 3.61
CA LYS A 44 16.10 4.72 2.48
C LYS A 44 15.19 4.38 1.29
N THR A 45 14.25 5.27 0.98
CA THR A 45 13.22 5.05 -0.04
C THR A 45 12.78 6.37 -0.66
N THR A 46 11.96 6.29 -1.72
CA THR A 46 11.23 7.46 -2.22
C THR A 46 9.82 7.46 -1.67
N PHE A 47 9.19 8.65 -1.59
CA PHE A 47 7.79 8.75 -1.20
C PHE A 47 6.86 7.85 -2.03
N ARG A 48 7.10 7.73 -3.34
CA ARG A 48 6.28 6.89 -4.23
C ARG A 48 6.41 5.41 -3.89
N ILE A 49 7.63 4.93 -3.62
CA ILE A 49 7.87 3.53 -3.24
C ILE A 49 7.28 3.26 -1.86
N TRP A 50 7.53 4.14 -0.89
CA TRP A 50 6.97 4.06 0.46
C TRP A 50 5.44 3.98 0.47
N LEU A 51 4.77 4.89 -0.25
CA LEU A 51 3.32 4.89 -0.35
C LEU A 51 2.82 3.62 -1.05
N GLY A 52 3.50 3.19 -2.12
CA GLY A 52 3.20 1.94 -2.80
C GLY A 52 3.25 0.74 -1.87
N ASP A 53 4.27 0.67 -1.00
CA ASP A 53 4.45 -0.43 -0.04
C ASP A 53 3.37 -0.45 1.04
N ILE A 54 2.95 0.71 1.54
CA ILE A 54 1.82 0.81 2.47
C ILE A 54 0.53 0.29 1.81
N ARG A 55 0.21 0.79 0.61
CA ARG A 55 -0.99 0.40 -0.14
C ARG A 55 -0.97 -1.08 -0.49
N PHE A 56 0.20 -1.62 -0.83
CA PHE A 56 0.39 -3.03 -1.13
C PHE A 56 0.15 -3.93 0.08
N ASN A 57 0.68 -3.56 1.24
CA ASN A 57 0.44 -4.30 2.48
C ASN A 57 -1.03 -4.23 2.91
N ALA A 58 -1.68 -3.06 2.75
CA ALA A 58 -3.11 -2.92 2.97
C ALA A 58 -3.92 -3.82 2.03
N ALA A 59 -3.54 -3.90 0.75
CA ALA A 59 -4.18 -4.79 -0.20
C ALA A 59 -4.06 -6.25 0.22
N LYS A 60 -2.85 -6.76 0.50
CA LYS A 60 -2.67 -8.15 0.98
C LYS A 60 -3.51 -8.46 2.20
N LYS A 61 -3.56 -7.55 3.18
CA LYS A 61 -4.41 -7.71 4.37
C LYS A 61 -5.89 -7.81 4.01
N MET A 62 -6.39 -6.88 3.20
CA MET A 62 -7.79 -6.84 2.78
C MET A 62 -8.18 -8.06 1.92
N MET A 63 -7.26 -8.58 1.11
CA MET A 63 -7.47 -9.81 0.34
C MET A 63 -7.69 -11.05 1.22
N LEU A 64 -7.07 -11.10 2.40
CA LEU A 64 -7.23 -12.18 3.36
C LEU A 64 -8.47 -11.99 4.24
N GLU A 65 -8.78 -10.75 4.63
CA GLU A 65 -9.93 -10.42 5.48
C GLU A 65 -11.26 -10.48 4.71
N PHE A 66 -11.25 -10.14 3.42
CA PHE A 66 -12.43 -10.11 2.56
C PHE A 66 -12.17 -10.91 1.27
N PRO A 67 -12.20 -12.25 1.33
CA PRO A 67 -11.92 -13.11 0.16
C PRO A 67 -12.83 -12.84 -1.04
N ASP A 68 -14.08 -12.41 -0.79
CA ASP A 68 -15.08 -12.13 -1.82
C ASP A 68 -14.85 -10.78 -2.54
N TYR A 69 -13.95 -9.92 -2.04
CA TYR A 69 -13.66 -8.63 -2.67
C TYR A 69 -12.80 -8.82 -3.92
N SER A 70 -13.32 -8.33 -5.05
CA SER A 70 -12.62 -8.33 -6.33
C SER A 70 -11.34 -7.49 -6.27
N ASN A 71 -10.38 -7.77 -7.17
CA ASN A 71 -9.15 -6.99 -7.26
C ASN A 71 -9.42 -5.50 -7.57
N ASP A 72 -10.52 -5.18 -8.24
CA ASP A 72 -10.94 -3.80 -8.51
C ASP A 72 -11.36 -3.08 -7.22
N ILE A 73 -12.17 -3.73 -6.37
CA ILE A 73 -12.57 -3.18 -5.06
C ILE A 73 -11.34 -3.00 -4.17
N ILE A 74 -10.47 -4.02 -4.07
CA ILE A 74 -9.22 -3.91 -3.28
C ILE A 74 -8.33 -2.77 -3.78
N SER A 75 -8.19 -2.64 -5.11
CA SER A 75 -7.39 -1.57 -5.71
C SER A 75 -7.91 -0.19 -5.28
N ALA A 76 -9.21 0.04 -5.39
CA ALA A 76 -9.84 1.31 -5.01
C ALA A 76 -9.72 1.57 -3.50
N GLU A 77 -10.04 0.58 -2.67
CA GLU A 77 -10.03 0.70 -1.21
C GLU A 77 -8.63 0.88 -0.61
N CYS A 78 -7.59 0.48 -1.33
CA CYS A 78 -6.20 0.69 -0.93
C CYS A 78 -5.57 1.92 -1.59
N GLY A 79 -6.35 2.74 -2.30
CA GLY A 79 -5.89 4.00 -2.88
C GLY A 79 -4.99 3.86 -4.11
N PHE A 80 -5.01 2.71 -4.79
CA PHE A 80 -4.34 2.60 -6.08
C PHE A 80 -5.13 3.39 -7.14
N SER A 81 -4.43 4.24 -7.90
CA SER A 81 -5.04 5.04 -8.97
C SER A 81 -5.55 4.19 -10.14
N ALA A 82 -5.04 2.96 -10.29
CA ALA A 82 -5.48 2.03 -11.30
C ALA A 82 -5.16 0.58 -10.89
N ARG A 83 -6.02 -0.36 -11.31
CA ARG A 83 -5.80 -1.81 -11.15
C ARG A 83 -4.46 -2.25 -11.72
N THR A 84 -4.01 -1.66 -12.83
CA THR A 84 -2.72 -1.98 -13.45
C THR A 84 -1.55 -1.77 -12.50
N TYR A 85 -1.62 -0.79 -11.59
CA TYR A 85 -0.58 -0.58 -10.60
C TYR A 85 -0.58 -1.69 -9.54
N LEU A 86 -1.76 -2.12 -9.08
CA LEU A 86 -1.90 -3.27 -8.17
C LEU A 86 -1.22 -4.52 -8.77
N TYR A 87 -1.49 -4.84 -10.04
CA TYR A 87 -0.88 -6.00 -10.69
C TYR A 87 0.65 -5.87 -10.81
N ARG A 88 1.14 -4.68 -11.17
CA ARG A 88 2.59 -4.41 -11.28
C ARG A 88 3.30 -4.58 -9.94
N ILE A 89 2.72 -4.07 -8.84
CA ILE A 89 3.37 -4.17 -7.52
C ILE A 89 3.39 -5.62 -7.01
N PHE A 90 2.34 -6.40 -7.26
CA PHE A 90 2.33 -7.83 -6.94
C PHE A 90 3.40 -8.59 -7.74
N LYS A 91 3.49 -8.40 -9.05
CA LYS A 91 4.54 -9.04 -9.86
C LYS A 91 5.95 -8.63 -9.41
N SER A 92 6.13 -7.37 -9.01
CA SER A 92 7.41 -6.87 -8.52
C SER A 92 7.80 -7.37 -7.13
N LYS A 93 6.84 -7.57 -6.21
CA LYS A 93 7.11 -7.85 -4.79
C LYS A 93 6.93 -9.32 -4.41
N GLU A 94 6.03 -10.04 -5.08
CA GLU A 94 5.68 -11.43 -4.79
C GLU A 94 5.97 -12.37 -5.97
N GLY A 95 6.33 -11.82 -7.15
CA GLY A 95 6.60 -12.60 -8.36
C GLY A 95 5.36 -13.13 -9.09
N CYS A 96 4.16 -12.90 -8.54
CA CYS A 96 2.89 -13.40 -9.06
C CYS A 96 1.84 -12.28 -9.24
N THR A 97 0.72 -12.57 -9.90
CA THR A 97 -0.42 -11.64 -9.99
C THR A 97 -1.19 -11.61 -8.66
N PRO A 98 -2.02 -10.58 -8.41
CA PRO A 98 -2.87 -10.58 -7.22
C PRO A 98 -3.84 -11.78 -7.18
N THR A 99 -4.30 -12.26 -8.36
CA THR A 99 -5.14 -13.47 -8.45
C THR A 99 -4.38 -14.73 -8.05
N GLU A 100 -3.21 -14.96 -8.66
CA GLU A 100 -2.31 -16.09 -8.32
C GLU A 100 -1.96 -16.08 -6.81
N TRP A 101 -1.68 -14.89 -6.25
CA TRP A 101 -1.37 -14.75 -4.83
C TRP A 101 -2.54 -15.17 -3.93
N ARG A 102 -3.78 -14.83 -4.28
CA ARG A 102 -4.97 -15.23 -3.49
C ARG A 102 -5.19 -16.74 -3.52
N GLU A 103 -5.07 -17.36 -4.69
CA GLU A 103 -5.23 -18.80 -4.85
C GLU A 103 -4.21 -19.57 -3.98
N GLU A 104 -2.96 -19.11 -3.97
CA GLU A 104 -1.89 -19.67 -3.14
C GLU A 104 -2.22 -19.59 -1.63
N ASN A 105 -2.69 -18.43 -1.17
CA ASN A 105 -2.97 -18.20 0.25
C ASN A 105 -4.25 -18.93 0.71
N THR A 106 -5.22 -19.12 -0.16
CA THR A 106 -6.42 -19.93 0.11
C THR A 106 -6.03 -21.39 0.32
N ARG A 107 -5.19 -21.94 -0.57
CA ARG A 107 -4.70 -23.33 -0.49
C ARG A 107 -3.86 -23.58 0.77
N LYS A 108 -2.97 -22.64 1.14
CA LYS A 108 -2.20 -22.71 2.39
C LYS A 108 -3.07 -22.69 3.65
N THR A 109 -4.20 -21.99 3.62
CA THR A 109 -5.13 -21.93 4.76
C THR A 109 -5.88 -23.25 4.94
N HIS A 110 -6.22 -23.94 3.86
CA HIS A 110 -6.85 -25.26 3.91
C HIS A 110 -5.91 -26.31 4.51
N ASN A 111 -4.67 -26.38 4.00
CA ASN A 111 -3.66 -27.36 4.45
C ASN A 111 -3.16 -27.17 5.89
N LYS A 112 -3.49 -26.06 6.57
CA LYS A 112 -3.15 -25.82 7.98
C LYS A 112 -4.26 -26.25 8.96
N ARG A 113 -5.45 -26.58 8.46
CA ARG A 113 -6.61 -26.99 9.26
C ARG A 113 -6.82 -28.51 9.26
N GLU A 114 -5.96 -29.24 8.57
CA GLU A 114 -5.81 -30.70 8.58
C GLU A 114 -4.58 -31.08 9.42
#